data_AF-A0A4R5K5K2-F1
#
_entry.id   AF-A0A4R5K5K2-F1
#
_cell.length_a   1.000
_cell.length_b   1.000
_cell.length_c   1.000
_cell.angle_alpha   90.00
_cell.angle_beta   90.00
_cell.angle_gamma   90.00
#
_symmetry.space_group_name_H-M   'P 1'
#
loop_
_entity.id
_entity.type
_entity.pdbx_description
1 polymer ?
#
loop_
_entity_poly.entity_id
_entity_poly.type
_entity_poly.pdbx_seq_one_letter_code
_entity_poly.pdbx_strand_id
1 'polypeptide(L)'
;MTINSEVESAVGTAHPLDPLSRAEISRAVGILREGPAAAESFRFGSVELREPGKAELRAGVAVVREADAVLIDRASGAAFEAVVDLDGGLVSSWTQLGKGVQPPFM
;
A
#
# COMPACT_ATOMS: atom_id res chain seq x y z
N MET A 1 22.06 4.79 14.64
CA MET A 1 21.43 3.63 15.30
C MET A 1 20.52 2.99 14.25
N THR A 2 21.05 2.04 13.49
CA THR A 2 20.34 1.43 12.35
C THR A 2 19.67 0.18 12.86
N ILE A 3 18.35 0.23 13.08
CA ILE A 3 17.55 -0.97 13.34
C ILE A 3 17.21 -1.60 11.99
N ASN A 4 18.08 -2.48 11.49
CA ASN A 4 17.73 -3.40 10.42
C ASN A 4 16.82 -4.48 11.02
N SER A 5 15.50 -4.22 11.09
CA SER A 5 14.52 -5.29 11.29
C SER A 5 14.21 -5.90 9.93
N GLU A 6 15.04 -6.85 9.51
CA GLU A 6 14.73 -7.77 8.43
C GLU A 6 13.71 -8.77 9.00
N VAL A 7 12.42 -8.53 8.73
CA VAL A 7 11.43 -9.59 8.86
C VAL A 7 11.61 -10.46 7.61
N GLU A 8 12.57 -11.37 7.67
CA GLU A 8 12.73 -12.43 6.69
C GLU A 8 11.82 -13.58 7.15
N SER A 9 10.67 -13.74 6.49
CA SER A 9 9.74 -14.82 6.83
C SER A 9 10.41 -16.16 6.50
N ALA A 10 10.76 -16.93 7.53
CA ALA A 10 11.55 -18.15 7.40
C ALA A 10 10.74 -19.29 6.78
N VAL A 11 11.33 -19.93 5.75
CA VAL A 11 11.00 -21.21 5.09
C VAL A 11 9.66 -21.85 5.53
N GLY A 12 8.61 -21.28 5.00
CA GLY A 12 7.23 -21.73 4.94
C GLY A 12 6.56 -20.87 3.87
N THR A 13 5.57 -21.38 3.13
CA THR A 13 4.84 -20.58 2.14
C THR A 13 4.35 -19.29 2.79
N ALA A 14 4.80 -18.13 2.29
CA ALA A 14 4.35 -16.81 2.75
C ALA A 14 2.82 -16.83 2.82
N HIS A 15 2.29 -16.54 4.02
CA HIS A 15 0.86 -16.61 4.23
C HIS A 15 0.20 -15.43 3.51
N PRO A 16 -0.97 -15.60 2.85
CA PRO A 16 -1.65 -14.49 2.18
C PRO A 16 -1.94 -13.27 3.06
N LEU A 17 -2.04 -13.47 4.38
CA LEU A 17 -2.24 -12.41 5.39
C LEU A 17 -0.94 -11.91 6.02
N ASP A 18 0.23 -12.37 5.57
CA ASP A 18 1.49 -11.83 6.06
C ASP A 18 1.56 -10.34 5.68
N PRO A 19 1.90 -9.45 6.63
CA PRO A 19 2.05 -8.02 6.36
C PRO A 19 2.95 -7.75 5.16
N LEU A 20 2.81 -6.57 4.56
CA LEU A 20 3.71 -6.16 3.48
C LEU A 20 5.16 -6.16 3.97
N SER A 21 6.01 -6.82 3.21
CA SER A 21 7.45 -6.76 3.40
C SER A 21 7.98 -5.37 3.06
N ARG A 22 9.21 -5.06 3.52
CA ARG A 22 9.91 -3.83 3.15
C ARG A 22 9.99 -3.63 1.63
N ALA A 23 10.24 -4.70 0.89
CA ALA A 23 10.36 -4.66 -0.57
C ALA A 23 9.01 -4.31 -1.21
N GLU A 24 7.92 -4.89 -0.71
CA GLU A 24 6.56 -4.61 -1.18
C GLU A 24 6.11 -3.19 -0.88
N ILE A 25 6.37 -2.68 0.33
CA ILE A 25 6.10 -1.27 0.67
C ILE A 25 6.88 -0.34 -0.27
N SER A 26 8.17 -0.63 -0.49
CA SER A 26 9.01 0.18 -1.37
C SER A 26 8.50 0.15 -2.82
N ARG A 27 8.03 -1.01 -3.28
CA ARG A 27 7.43 -1.20 -4.60
C ARG A 27 6.10 -0.44 -4.73
N ALA A 28 5.21 -0.54 -3.75
CA ALA A 28 3.94 0.19 -3.73
C ALA A 28 4.14 1.69 -3.87
N VAL A 29 5.07 2.24 -3.06
CA VAL A 29 5.44 3.67 -3.11
C VAL A 29 6.04 4.04 -4.46
N GLY A 30 6.90 3.18 -5.03
CA GLY A 30 7.47 3.38 -6.37
C GLY A 30 6.40 3.51 -7.45
N ILE A 31 5.46 2.56 -7.50
CA ILE A 31 4.34 2.55 -8.46
C ILE A 31 3.51 3.83 -8.32
N LEU A 32 3.19 4.26 -7.10
CA LEU A 32 2.43 5.48 -6.86
C LEU A 32 3.18 6.74 -7.32
N ARG A 33 4.51 6.80 -7.10
CA ARG A 33 5.37 7.91 -7.53
C ARG A 33 5.60 7.95 -9.04
N GLU A 34 5.58 6.81 -9.71
CA GLU A 34 5.66 6.75 -11.17
C GLU A 34 4.31 7.07 -11.83
N GLY A 35 3.22 7.03 -11.05
CA GLY A 35 1.86 7.32 -11.50
C GLY A 35 1.25 8.59 -10.86
N PRO A 36 0.07 8.50 -10.23
CA PRO A 36 -0.71 9.67 -9.82
C PRO A 36 -0.08 10.51 -8.70
N ALA A 37 0.86 9.94 -7.94
CA ALA A 37 1.57 10.63 -6.84
C ALA A 37 2.99 11.08 -7.23
N ALA A 38 3.21 11.44 -8.50
CA ALA A 38 4.52 11.85 -9.02
C ALA A 38 5.08 13.15 -8.43
N ALA A 39 4.21 14.03 -7.91
CA ALA A 39 4.66 15.26 -7.29
C ALA A 39 5.34 15.01 -5.92
N GLU A 40 6.41 15.73 -5.63
CA GLU A 40 7.13 15.63 -4.34
C GLU A 40 6.33 16.13 -3.13
N SER A 41 5.20 16.82 -3.37
CA SER A 41 4.29 17.32 -2.35
C SER A 41 3.52 16.20 -1.65
N PHE A 42 3.36 15.04 -2.29
CA PHE A 42 2.66 13.90 -1.70
C PHE A 42 3.41 13.32 -0.50
N ARG A 43 2.64 12.97 0.53
CA ARG A 43 3.07 12.24 1.72
C ARG A 43 2.21 11.01 1.90
N PHE A 44 2.83 9.91 2.30
CA PHE A 44 2.18 8.63 2.54
C PHE A 44 1.93 8.52 4.04
N GLY A 45 0.65 8.56 4.43
CA GLY A 45 0.23 8.42 5.84
C GLY A 45 0.21 6.96 6.27
N SER A 46 -0.24 6.06 5.39
CA SER A 46 -0.18 4.61 5.56
C SER A 46 0.03 3.93 4.21
N VAL A 47 0.69 2.76 4.27
CA VAL A 47 0.79 1.79 3.18
C VAL A 47 0.73 0.42 3.85
N GLU A 48 -0.36 -0.32 3.63
CA GLU A 48 -0.65 -1.56 4.33
C GLU A 48 -1.19 -2.63 3.38
N LEU A 49 -1.14 -3.90 3.82
CA LEU A 49 -1.66 -5.01 3.04
C LEU A 49 -3.17 -4.82 2.87
N ARG A 50 -3.63 -4.83 1.62
CA ARG A 50 -5.04 -5.03 1.33
C ARG A 50 -5.32 -6.53 1.43
N GLU A 51 -5.98 -6.92 2.51
CA GLU A 51 -6.25 -8.33 2.75
C GLU A 51 -7.09 -8.95 1.61
N PRO A 52 -6.79 -10.19 1.19
CA PRO A 52 -7.57 -10.90 0.18
C PRO A 52 -9.01 -11.12 0.62
N GLY A 53 -9.91 -11.28 -0.35
CA GLY A 53 -11.30 -11.59 -0.08
C GLY A 53 -11.45 -12.88 0.73
N LYS A 54 -12.41 -12.90 1.66
CA LYS A 54 -12.67 -14.05 2.54
C LYS A 54 -12.89 -15.36 1.78
N ALA A 55 -13.49 -15.31 0.60
CA ALA A 55 -13.71 -16.49 -0.25
C ALA A 55 -12.39 -17.02 -0.85
N GLU A 56 -11.52 -16.13 -1.31
CA GLU A 56 -10.22 -16.47 -1.90
C GLU A 56 -9.29 -17.05 -0.86
N LEU A 57 -9.23 -16.42 0.33
CA LEU A 57 -8.47 -16.92 1.46
C LEU A 57 -8.92 -18.33 1.88
N ARG A 58 -10.23 -18.59 1.89
CA ARG A 58 -10.78 -19.93 2.20
C ARG A 58 -10.50 -20.96 1.12
N ALA A 59 -10.43 -20.54 -0.15
CA ALA A 59 -10.12 -21.43 -1.25
C ALA A 59 -8.66 -21.88 -1.24
N GLY A 60 -7.78 -21.18 -0.49
CA GLY A 60 -6.35 -21.52 -0.41
C GLY A 60 -5.61 -21.36 -1.73
N VAL A 61 -6.15 -20.53 -2.63
CA VAL A 61 -5.54 -20.22 -3.93
C VAL A 61 -4.51 -19.12 -3.75
N ALA A 62 -3.57 -19.03 -4.70
CA ALA A 62 -2.71 -17.86 -4.80
C ALA A 62 -3.59 -16.61 -5.02
N VAL A 63 -3.37 -15.59 -4.20
CA VAL A 63 -4.08 -14.31 -4.26
C VAL A 63 -3.12 -13.22 -4.70
N VAL A 64 -3.62 -12.28 -5.49
CA VAL A 64 -2.88 -11.09 -5.85
C VAL A 64 -2.60 -10.31 -4.58
N ARG A 65 -1.35 -9.86 -4.40
CA ARG A 65 -1.01 -9.00 -3.26
C ARG A 65 -1.23 -7.54 -3.63
N GLU A 66 -2.19 -6.93 -2.96
CA GLU A 66 -2.51 -5.51 -3.12
C GLU A 66 -2.12 -4.71 -1.88
N ALA A 67 -1.85 -3.42 -2.07
CA ALA A 67 -1.58 -2.48 -0.99
C ALA A 67 -2.62 -1.37 -0.97
N ASP A 68 -3.22 -1.12 0.20
CA ASP A 68 -3.99 0.08 0.47
C ASP A 68 -3.03 1.20 0.90
N ALA A 69 -3.18 2.39 0.33
CA ALA A 69 -2.37 3.55 0.65
C ALA A 69 -3.22 4.78 0.90
N VAL A 70 -2.89 5.52 1.96
CA VAL A 70 -3.48 6.82 2.27
C VAL A 70 -2.44 7.90 2.05
N LEU A 71 -2.79 8.91 1.24
CA LEU A 71 -1.89 9.98 0.85
C LEU A 71 -2.47 11.36 1.15
N ILE A 72 -1.59 12.33 1.38
CA ILE A 72 -1.93 13.74 1.46
C ILE A 72 -1.04 14.49 0.48
N ASP A 73 -1.64 15.28 -0.41
CA ASP A 73 -0.91 16.27 -1.19
C ASP A 73 -0.76 17.56 -0.38
N ARG A 74 0.46 17.88 0.04
CA ARG A 74 0.73 19.10 0.83
C ARG A 74 0.51 20.39 0.04
N ALA A 75 0.50 20.34 -1.30
CA ALA A 75 0.28 21.53 -2.12
C ALA A 75 -1.19 21.97 -2.10
N SER A 76 -2.11 21.01 -2.20
CA SER A 76 -3.56 21.27 -2.20
C SER A 76 -4.25 21.06 -0.84
N GLY A 77 -3.62 20.30 0.07
CA GLY A 77 -4.23 19.81 1.31
C GLY A 77 -5.24 18.68 1.09
N ALA A 78 -5.36 18.16 -0.14
CA ALA A 78 -6.26 17.08 -0.46
C ALA A 78 -5.71 15.72 0.02
N ALA A 79 -6.61 14.87 0.49
CA ALA A 79 -6.30 13.50 0.88
C ALA A 79 -6.79 12.52 -0.18
N PHE A 80 -6.11 11.38 -0.28
CA PHE A 80 -6.36 10.36 -1.28
C PHE A 80 -6.28 8.97 -0.66
N GLU A 81 -7.09 8.05 -1.17
CA GLU A 81 -6.97 6.61 -0.98
C GLU A 81 -6.57 5.98 -2.31
N ALA A 82 -5.64 5.04 -2.28
CA ALA A 82 -5.19 4.31 -3.45
C ALA A 82 -5.09 2.82 -3.15
N VAL A 83 -5.36 2.01 -4.17
CA VAL A 83 -5.09 0.58 -4.17
C VAL A 83 -4.03 0.30 -5.22
N VAL A 84 -2.98 -0.43 -4.83
CA VAL A 84 -1.85 -0.78 -5.70
C VAL A 84 -1.80 -2.29 -5.86
N ASP A 85 -1.87 -2.77 -7.09
CA ASP A 85 -1.56 -4.16 -7.43
C ASP A 85 -0.04 -4.32 -7.51
N LEU A 86 0.54 -5.05 -6.56
CA LEU A 86 1.98 -5.24 -6.47
C LEU A 86 2.48 -6.18 -7.57
N ASP A 87 1.71 -7.20 -7.93
CA ASP A 87 2.11 -8.19 -8.92
C ASP A 87 2.04 -7.58 -10.33
N GLY A 88 0.92 -6.92 -10.64
CA GLY A 88 0.69 -6.21 -11.89
C GLY A 88 1.48 -4.91 -12.03
N GLY A 89 1.92 -4.32 -10.92
CA GLY A 89 2.72 -3.09 -10.94
C GLY A 89 1.92 -1.84 -11.32
N LEU A 90 0.64 -1.77 -10.92
CA LEU A 90 -0.28 -0.72 -11.33
C LEU A 90 -1.13 -0.19 -10.17
N VAL A 91 -1.66 1.02 -10.33
CA VAL A 91 -2.64 1.60 -9.40
C VAL A 91 -4.04 1.17 -9.85
N SER A 92 -4.66 0.25 -9.11
CA SER A 92 -5.98 -0.31 -9.44
C SER A 92 -7.13 0.61 -8.99
N SER A 93 -6.89 1.48 -8.01
CA SER A 93 -7.84 2.51 -7.57
C SER A 93 -7.11 3.77 -7.11
N TRP A 94 -7.69 4.93 -7.41
CA TRP A 94 -7.22 6.24 -6.95
C TRP A 94 -8.41 7.16 -6.70
N THR A 95 -8.64 7.51 -5.44
CA THR A 95 -9.81 8.26 -5.01
C THR A 95 -9.40 9.45 -4.17
N GLN A 96 -9.77 10.66 -4.60
CA GLN A 96 -9.65 11.84 -3.76
C GLN A 96 -10.77 11.83 -2.71
N LEU A 97 -10.40 11.97 -1.44
CA LEU A 97 -11.34 12.06 -0.34
C LEU A 97 -12.10 13.40 -0.36
N GLY A 98 -13.28 13.40 0.26
CA GLY A 98 -14.15 14.57 0.32
C GLY A 98 -13.48 15.81 0.93
N LYS A 99 -13.98 17.00 0.59
CA LYS A 99 -13.45 18.25 1.15
C LYS A 99 -13.53 18.24 2.68
N GLY A 100 -12.43 18.64 3.33
CA GLY A 100 -12.34 18.69 4.79
C GLY A 100 -12.09 17.33 5.46
N VAL A 101 -12.04 16.23 4.70
CA VAL A 101 -11.58 14.94 5.20
C VAL A 101 -10.06 15.01 5.37
N GLN A 102 -9.58 14.62 6.55
CA GLN A 102 -8.16 14.54 6.86
C GLN A 102 -7.89 13.15 7.44
N PRO A 103 -6.90 12.42 6.89
CA PRO A 103 -6.42 11.19 7.47
C PRO A 103 -5.96 11.41 8.92
N PRO A 104 -6.02 10.38 9.77
CA PRO A 104 -5.45 10.47 11.11
C PRO A 104 -3.96 10.83 11.02
N PHE A 105 -3.51 11.70 11.91
CA PHE A 105 -2.08 11.84 12.18
C PHE A 105 -1.68 10.70 13.13
N MET A 106 -0.57 10.02 12.82
CA MET A 106 0.02 9.01 13.68
C MET A 106 0.94 9.65 14.72
#